data_AF-A0A929PKA0-F1
#
_entry.id   AF-A0A929PKA0-F1
#
_cell.length_a   1.000
_cell.length_b   1.000
_cell.length_c   1.000
_cell.angle_alpha   90.00
_cell.angle_beta   90.00
_cell.angle_gamma   90.00
#
_symmetry.space_group_name_H-M   'P 1'
#
loop_
_entity.id
_entity.type
_entity.pdbx_description
1 polymer ?
#
loop_
_entity_poly.entity_id
_entity_poly.type
_entity_poly.pdbx_seq_one_letter_code
_entity_poly.pdbx_strand_id
1 'polypeptide(L)'
;MPRYFIDQSEEEGVEYERMYLWPEDVELAERRDTEEDVAKATKKSSRRHSWSWLGEEGKRIQQVLADVDETDVMRALEAWQKYMGKTLAFPFDAVVSGYPDKGPLQSGDRMSIKKISIVDDLYGVIVELRRGRKKYHHPLSDLEVINEDLANYQPIKDYCVWFANR
;
A
#
# COMPACT_ATOMS: atom_id res chain seq x y z
N MET A 1 -21.61 6.65 12.07
CA MET A 1 -20.85 6.34 13.30
C MET A 1 -19.82 7.45 13.53
N PRO A 2 -19.60 7.94 14.76
CA PRO A 2 -18.55 8.94 15.03
C PRO A 2 -17.17 8.39 14.68
N ARG A 3 -16.29 9.26 14.16
CA ARG A 3 -14.99 8.89 13.57
C ARG A 3 -14.10 8.05 14.48
N TYR A 4 -14.04 8.42 15.76
CA TYR A 4 -13.26 7.71 16.78
C TYR A 4 -13.61 6.22 16.88
N PHE A 5 -14.87 5.85 16.69
CA PHE A 5 -15.28 4.44 16.76
C PHE A 5 -14.83 3.64 15.54
N ILE A 6 -14.78 4.25 14.35
CA ILE A 6 -14.29 3.57 13.14
C ILE A 6 -12.78 3.33 13.27
N ASP A 7 -12.02 4.34 13.71
CA ASP A 7 -10.58 4.22 13.93
C ASP A 7 -10.26 3.12 14.97
N GLN A 8 -11.01 3.10 16.09
CA GLN A 8 -10.86 2.07 17.11
C GLN A 8 -11.23 0.67 16.59
N SER A 9 -12.31 0.53 15.82
CA SER A 9 -12.72 -0.77 15.27
C SER A 9 -11.70 -1.34 14.27
N GLU A 10 -11.09 -0.48 13.45
CA GLU A 10 -10.00 -0.85 12.54
C GLU A 10 -8.72 -1.23 13.29
N GLU A 11 -8.34 -0.49 14.35
CA GLU A 11 -7.20 -0.83 15.20
C GLU A 11 -7.37 -2.17 15.95
N GLU A 12 -8.60 -2.45 16.40
CA GLU A 12 -8.95 -3.67 17.12
C GLU A 12 -9.30 -4.85 16.19
N GLY A 13 -9.34 -4.62 14.87
CA GLY A 13 -9.67 -5.65 13.87
C GLY A 13 -11.11 -6.18 13.98
N VAL A 14 -12.05 -5.36 14.48
CA VAL A 14 -13.46 -5.73 14.66
C VAL A 14 -14.34 -5.15 13.55
N GLU A 15 -15.31 -5.94 13.09
CA GLU A 15 -16.22 -5.55 12.01
C GLU A 15 -17.17 -4.43 12.46
N TYR A 16 -17.06 -3.25 11.85
CA TYR A 16 -17.91 -2.08 12.16
C TYR A 16 -18.94 -1.78 11.06
N GLU A 17 -18.81 -2.41 9.89
CA GLU A 17 -19.75 -2.22 8.77
C GLU A 17 -21.09 -2.90 9.02
N ARG A 18 -21.13 -3.91 9.89
CA ARG A 18 -22.30 -4.75 10.13
C ARG A 18 -22.56 -4.88 11.62
N MET A 19 -23.82 -4.74 11.98
CA MET A 19 -24.31 -4.99 13.33
C MET A 19 -25.50 -5.94 13.24
N TYR A 20 -25.49 -6.98 14.07
CA TYR A 20 -26.61 -7.91 14.19
C TYR A 20 -27.49 -7.48 15.35
N LEU A 21 -28.74 -7.15 15.05
CA LEU A 21 -29.79 -6.83 16.02
C LEU A 21 -30.93 -7.83 15.87
N TRP A 22 -31.57 -8.21 16.97
CA TRP A 22 -32.76 -9.04 16.89
C TRP A 22 -33.97 -8.20 16.45
N PRO A 23 -34.98 -8.80 15.81
CA PRO A 23 -36.20 -8.07 15.43
C PRO A 23 -36.89 -7.40 16.62
N GLU A 24 -36.76 -7.95 17.84
CA GLU A 24 -37.29 -7.36 19.07
C GLU A 24 -36.51 -6.12 19.56
N ASP A 25 -35.29 -5.92 19.08
CA ASP A 25 -34.41 -4.81 19.46
C ASP A 25 -34.59 -3.55 18.57
N VAL A 26 -35.47 -3.61 17.56
CA VAL A 26 -35.62 -2.54 16.55
C VAL A 26 -37.08 -2.16 16.30
N GLU A 27 -37.34 -0.86 16.22
CA GLU A 27 -38.63 -0.31 15.80
C GLU A 27 -38.65 -0.02 14.29
N LEU A 28 -39.79 -0.23 13.63
CA LEU A 28 -39.95 0.09 12.22
C LEU A 28 -39.90 1.62 12.01
N ALA A 29 -39.09 2.06 11.06
CA ALA A 29 -38.94 3.47 10.70
C ALA A 29 -39.05 3.68 9.18
N GLU A 30 -39.46 4.88 8.78
CA GLU A 30 -39.38 5.29 7.38
C GLU A 30 -37.91 5.42 6.94
N ARG A 31 -37.61 5.00 5.71
CA ARG A 31 -36.25 5.05 5.15
C ARG A 31 -35.79 6.50 5.04
N ARG A 32 -34.74 6.86 5.78
CA ARG A 32 -34.10 8.19 5.70
C ARG A 32 -33.33 8.39 4.39
N ASP A 33 -32.63 7.36 3.95
CA ASP A 33 -31.68 7.41 2.82
C ASP A 33 -32.07 6.39 1.74
N THR A 34 -31.74 6.68 0.48
CA THR A 34 -31.87 5.72 -0.63
C THR A 34 -30.66 4.77 -0.69
N GLU A 35 -30.76 3.66 -1.42
CA GLU A 35 -29.63 2.73 -1.61
C GLU A 35 -28.41 3.41 -2.25
N GLU A 36 -28.64 4.37 -3.16
CA GLU A 36 -27.56 5.16 -3.77
C GLU A 36 -26.89 6.10 -2.77
N ASP A 37 -27.66 6.73 -1.88
CA ASP A 37 -27.13 7.59 -0.81
C ASP A 37 -26.28 6.78 0.17
N VAL A 38 -26.74 5.58 0.54
CA VAL A 38 -26.00 4.64 1.39
C VAL A 38 -24.71 4.22 0.70
N ALA A 39 -24.75 3.76 -0.56
CA ALA A 39 -23.56 3.35 -1.29
C ALA A 39 -22.52 4.49 -1.41
N LYS A 40 -22.97 5.72 -1.67
CA LYS A 40 -22.11 6.89 -1.75
C LYS A 40 -21.49 7.25 -0.39
N ALA A 41 -22.26 7.16 0.70
CA ALA A 41 -21.79 7.41 2.05
C ALA A 41 -20.79 6.33 2.52
N THR A 42 -21.05 5.07 2.21
CA THR A 42 -20.15 3.94 2.51
C THR A 42 -18.86 4.07 1.73
N LYS A 43 -18.90 4.28 0.41
CA LYS A 43 -17.71 4.47 -0.44
C LYS A 43 -16.85 5.67 0.00
N LYS A 44 -17.48 6.74 0.49
CA LYS A 44 -16.77 7.92 1.00
C LYS A 44 -16.10 7.64 2.36
N SER A 45 -16.69 6.77 3.17
CA SER A 45 -16.16 6.41 4.49
C SER A 45 -15.05 5.38 4.37
N SER A 46 -15.23 4.32 3.58
CA SER A 46 -14.21 3.29 3.36
C SER A 46 -12.88 3.87 2.86
N ARG A 47 -12.94 4.77 1.86
CA ARG A 47 -11.76 5.48 1.31
C ARG A 47 -10.93 6.26 2.33
N ARG A 48 -11.56 6.68 3.42
CA ARG A 48 -10.89 7.45 4.49
C ARG A 48 -10.26 6.58 5.55
N HIS A 49 -10.60 5.30 5.59
CA HIS A 49 -10.13 4.39 6.63
C HIS A 49 -9.44 3.13 6.10
N SER A 50 -9.33 2.95 4.78
CA SER A 50 -8.82 1.76 4.10
C SER A 50 -7.46 1.25 4.58
N TRP A 51 -6.63 2.13 5.12
CA TRP A 51 -5.30 1.79 5.64
C TRP A 51 -5.14 2.07 7.14
N SER A 52 -6.19 2.50 7.85
CA SER A 52 -6.07 2.98 9.25
C SER A 52 -5.62 1.88 10.22
N TRP A 53 -5.99 0.63 9.97
CA TRP A 53 -5.58 -0.54 10.74
C TRP A 53 -4.05 -0.79 10.75
N LEU A 54 -3.29 -0.20 9.81
CA LEU A 54 -1.82 -0.22 9.79
C LEU A 54 -1.18 0.88 10.67
N GLY A 55 -1.98 1.65 11.42
CA GLY A 55 -1.49 2.73 12.28
C GLY A 55 -0.77 3.84 11.52
N GLU A 56 0.41 4.25 12.00
CA GLU A 56 1.19 5.34 11.39
C GLU A 56 1.70 5.01 9.97
N GLU A 57 1.97 3.74 9.67
CA GLU A 57 2.31 3.28 8.31
C GLU A 57 1.13 3.49 7.35
N GLY A 58 -0.06 3.12 7.80
CA GLY A 58 -1.32 3.31 7.08
C GLY A 58 -1.60 4.76 6.71
N LYS A 59 -1.38 5.68 7.67
CA LYS A 59 -1.54 7.13 7.44
C LYS A 59 -0.63 7.63 6.34
N ARG A 60 0.62 7.15 6.26
CA ARG A 60 1.56 7.54 5.19
C ARG A 60 1.17 6.96 3.84
N ILE A 61 0.77 5.68 3.79
CA ILE A 61 0.24 5.04 2.57
C ILE A 61 -0.96 5.82 2.04
N GLN A 62 -1.89 6.20 2.93
CA GLN A 62 -3.07 6.94 2.55
C GLN A 62 -2.77 8.34 2.02
N GLN A 63 -1.72 9.00 2.52
CA GLN A 63 -1.25 10.28 1.97
C GLN A 63 -0.72 10.14 0.54
N VAL A 64 -0.03 9.04 0.22
CA VAL A 64 0.46 8.77 -1.14
C VAL A 64 -0.70 8.51 -2.10
N LEU A 65 -1.77 7.87 -1.61
CA LEU A 65 -2.92 7.42 -2.41
C LEU A 65 -4.16 8.32 -2.31
N ALA A 66 -4.05 9.51 -1.72
CA ALA A 66 -5.19 10.35 -1.35
C ALA A 66 -6.15 10.69 -2.52
N ASP A 67 -5.62 10.78 -3.75
CA ASP A 67 -6.37 11.13 -4.97
C ASP A 67 -6.65 9.92 -5.88
N VAL A 68 -6.36 8.70 -5.43
CA VAL A 68 -6.47 7.48 -6.24
C VAL A 68 -7.69 6.67 -5.83
N ASP A 69 -8.44 6.16 -6.82
CA ASP A 69 -9.51 5.19 -6.55
C ASP A 69 -8.88 3.84 -6.19
N GLU A 70 -9.32 3.22 -5.08
CA GLU A 70 -8.78 1.93 -4.59
C GLU A 70 -8.86 0.82 -5.63
N THR A 71 -9.87 0.86 -6.50
CA THR A 71 -10.06 -0.14 -7.55
C THR A 71 -9.12 0.07 -8.75
N ASP A 72 -8.46 1.23 -8.86
CA ASP A 72 -7.55 1.58 -9.96
C ASP A 72 -6.09 1.31 -9.55
N VAL A 73 -5.73 0.03 -9.56
CA VAL A 73 -4.39 -0.45 -9.14
C VAL A 73 -3.27 0.20 -9.96
N MET A 74 -3.49 0.40 -11.26
CA MET A 74 -2.50 1.05 -12.12
C MET A 74 -2.25 2.49 -11.70
N ARG A 75 -3.29 3.27 -11.39
CA ARG A 75 -3.10 4.62 -10.85
C ARG A 75 -2.44 4.63 -9.48
N ALA A 76 -2.71 3.65 -8.64
CA ALA A 76 -2.04 3.53 -7.35
C ALA A 76 -0.53 3.31 -7.54
N LEU A 77 -0.15 2.43 -8.48
CA LEU A 77 1.24 2.19 -8.86
C LEU A 77 1.92 3.44 -9.45
N GLU A 78 1.22 4.18 -10.32
CA GLU A 78 1.73 5.45 -10.86
C GLU A 78 1.93 6.51 -9.76
N ALA A 79 1.02 6.59 -8.80
CA ALA A 79 1.16 7.48 -7.65
C ALA A 79 2.38 7.12 -6.80
N TRP A 80 2.59 5.82 -6.53
CA TRP A 80 3.79 5.32 -5.87
C TRP A 80 5.06 5.65 -6.65
N GLN A 81 5.10 5.39 -7.96
CA GLN A 81 6.23 5.73 -8.81
C GLN A 81 6.57 7.22 -8.74
N LYS A 82 5.55 8.09 -8.81
CA LYS A 82 5.72 9.55 -8.76
C LYS A 82 6.22 10.01 -7.39
N TYR A 83 5.68 9.46 -6.30
CA TYR A 83 6.11 9.77 -4.94
C TYR A 83 7.56 9.35 -4.70
N MET A 84 7.89 8.11 -5.05
CA MET A 84 9.25 7.58 -4.89
C MET A 84 10.26 8.27 -5.79
N GLY A 85 9.90 8.63 -7.02
CA GLY A 85 10.78 9.36 -7.93
C GLY A 85 11.24 10.72 -7.39
N LYS A 86 10.49 11.31 -6.45
CA LYS A 86 10.84 12.56 -5.77
C LYS A 86 11.55 12.33 -4.44
N THR A 87 11.23 11.24 -3.75
CA THR A 87 11.64 11.00 -2.35
C THR A 87 12.90 10.15 -2.26
N LEU A 88 13.07 9.17 -3.16
CA LEU A 88 14.22 8.28 -3.13
C LEU A 88 15.49 8.96 -3.66
N ALA A 89 16.56 8.87 -2.88
CA ALA A 89 17.89 9.29 -3.28
C ALA A 89 18.60 8.13 -4.00
N PHE A 90 18.73 8.24 -5.32
CA PHE A 90 19.47 7.27 -6.13
C PHE A 90 20.93 7.70 -6.35
N PRO A 91 21.88 6.74 -6.49
CA PRO A 91 21.71 5.31 -6.27
C PRO A 91 21.82 4.91 -4.79
N PHE A 92 21.25 3.77 -4.42
CA PHE A 92 21.39 3.18 -3.09
C PHE A 92 21.47 1.66 -3.16
N ASP A 93 21.92 1.02 -2.09
CA ASP A 93 22.16 -0.42 -2.06
C ASP A 93 21.02 -1.17 -1.36
N ALA A 94 20.70 -2.34 -1.91
CA ALA A 94 19.66 -3.24 -1.44
C ALA A 94 20.13 -4.70 -1.56
N VAL A 95 19.46 -5.59 -0.85
CA VAL A 95 19.64 -7.05 -0.91
C VAL A 95 18.40 -7.68 -1.51
N VAL A 96 18.58 -8.70 -2.35
CA VAL A 96 17.48 -9.52 -2.82
C VAL A 96 16.95 -10.36 -1.66
N SER A 97 15.71 -10.12 -1.24
CA SER A 97 15.03 -10.82 -0.14
C SER A 97 13.94 -11.79 -0.63
N GLY A 98 13.47 -11.64 -1.87
CA GLY A 98 12.47 -12.52 -2.48
C GLY A 98 12.91 -13.99 -2.64
N TYR A 99 11.93 -14.90 -2.70
CA TYR A 99 12.15 -16.32 -2.97
C TYR A 99 12.86 -16.50 -4.33
N PRO A 100 13.85 -17.40 -4.44
CA PRO A 100 14.62 -17.58 -5.66
C PRO A 100 13.76 -18.25 -6.73
N ASP A 101 13.00 -17.46 -7.49
CA ASP A 101 12.45 -17.93 -8.76
C ASP A 101 13.54 -17.87 -9.83
N LYS A 102 13.57 -18.91 -10.67
CA LYS A 102 14.68 -19.22 -11.60
C LYS A 102 15.21 -17.97 -12.31
N GLY A 103 16.37 -17.49 -11.86
CA GLY A 103 17.01 -16.28 -12.37
C GLY A 103 18.47 -16.16 -11.94
N PRO A 104 19.25 -15.26 -12.58
CA PRO A 104 20.67 -15.06 -12.27
C PRO A 104 20.91 -14.34 -10.93
N LEU A 105 19.87 -13.79 -10.31
CA LEU A 105 19.92 -13.17 -8.99
C LEU A 105 19.51 -14.20 -7.93
N GLN A 106 20.26 -14.26 -6.85
CA GLN A 106 19.99 -15.16 -5.72
C GLN A 106 19.64 -14.34 -4.48
N SER A 107 18.80 -14.88 -3.60
CA SER A 107 18.53 -14.26 -2.31
C SER A 107 19.85 -14.01 -1.56
N GLY A 108 19.99 -12.83 -0.96
CA GLY A 108 21.22 -12.37 -0.33
C GLY A 108 22.18 -11.60 -1.26
N ASP A 109 21.94 -11.58 -2.58
CA ASP A 109 22.76 -10.77 -3.49
C ASP A 109 22.61 -9.27 -3.20
N ARG A 110 23.75 -8.61 -2.97
CA ARG A 110 23.81 -7.14 -2.85
C ARG A 110 23.81 -6.48 -4.21
N MET A 111 22.87 -5.57 -4.41
CA MET A 111 22.61 -4.88 -5.68
C MET A 111 22.51 -3.39 -5.44
N SER A 112 22.99 -2.59 -6.41
CA SER A 112 22.83 -1.14 -6.36
C SER A 112 21.64 -0.73 -7.22
N ILE A 113 20.61 -0.16 -6.60
CA ILE A 113 19.41 0.37 -7.27
C ILE A 113 19.75 1.71 -7.90
N LYS A 114 19.50 1.84 -9.21
CA LYS A 114 19.88 3.04 -9.98
C LYS A 114 18.72 3.98 -10.27
N LYS A 115 17.53 3.44 -10.52
CA LYS A 115 16.31 4.19 -10.79
C LYS A 115 15.10 3.28 -10.80
N ILE A 116 13.92 3.86 -10.71
CA ILE A 116 12.67 3.19 -11.11
C ILE A 116 12.64 3.09 -12.64
N SER A 117 12.29 1.92 -13.15
CA SER A 117 12.23 1.63 -14.58
C SER A 117 10.80 1.76 -15.10
N ILE A 118 9.91 0.91 -14.60
CA ILE A 118 8.51 0.81 -15.02
C ILE A 118 7.64 0.44 -13.83
N VAL A 119 6.34 0.53 -14.02
CA VAL A 119 5.33 -0.09 -13.14
C VAL A 119 4.59 -1.16 -13.94
N ASP A 120 4.21 -2.21 -13.25
CA ASP A 120 3.50 -3.36 -13.78
C ASP A 120 2.39 -3.73 -12.80
N ASP A 121 1.20 -4.07 -13.29
CA ASP A 121 0.05 -4.38 -12.45
C ASP A 121 0.30 -5.60 -11.56
N LEU A 122 0.93 -6.64 -12.12
CA LEU A 122 1.24 -7.89 -11.44
C LEU A 122 2.47 -7.77 -10.54
N TYR A 123 3.58 -7.27 -11.08
CA TYR A 123 4.88 -7.25 -10.39
C TYR A 123 5.18 -5.92 -9.66
N GLY A 124 4.32 -4.92 -9.79
CA GLY A 124 4.45 -3.63 -9.13
C GLY A 124 5.53 -2.73 -9.72
N VAL A 125 6.17 -1.94 -8.85
CA VAL A 125 7.26 -1.05 -9.21
C VAL A 125 8.52 -1.88 -9.53
N ILE A 126 9.00 -1.77 -10.76
CA ILE A 126 10.22 -2.43 -11.23
C ILE A 126 11.38 -1.43 -11.25
N VAL A 127 12.52 -1.83 -10.69
CA VAL A 127 13.72 -0.98 -10.59
C VAL A 127 14.88 -1.50 -11.45
N GLU A 128 15.75 -0.59 -11.92
CA GLU A 128 17.02 -0.96 -12.57
C GLU A 128 18.06 -1.24 -11.48
N LEU A 129 18.57 -2.46 -11.46
CA LEU A 129 19.63 -2.92 -10.57
C LEU A 129 20.95 -3.02 -11.32
N ARG A 130 22.05 -2.81 -10.61
CA ARG A 130 23.40 -2.99 -11.15
C ARG A 130 24.29 -3.79 -10.21
N ARG A 131 24.96 -4.81 -10.77
CA ARG A 131 26.06 -5.56 -10.14
C ARG A 131 27.28 -5.51 -11.04
N GLY A 132 28.26 -4.70 -10.66
CA GLY A 132 29.42 -4.40 -11.51
C GLY A 132 29.01 -3.75 -12.84
N ARG A 133 29.27 -4.44 -13.96
CA ARG A 133 28.91 -3.97 -15.32
C ARG A 133 27.57 -4.49 -15.83
N LYS A 134 26.94 -5.43 -15.11
CA LYS A 134 25.67 -6.06 -15.53
C LYS A 134 24.48 -5.27 -14.99
N LYS A 135 23.45 -5.13 -15.84
CA LYS A 135 22.17 -4.50 -15.53
C LYS A 135 21.08 -5.55 -15.41
N TYR A 136 20.15 -5.32 -14.49
CA TYR A 136 19.00 -6.20 -14.25
C TYR A 136 17.76 -5.34 -13.97
N HIS A 137 16.58 -5.93 -14.12
CA HIS A 137 15.31 -5.36 -13.72
C HIS A 137 14.64 -6.31 -12.74
N HIS A 138 14.13 -5.79 -11.62
CA HIS A 138 13.54 -6.62 -10.59
C HIS A 138 12.44 -5.85 -9.84
N PRO A 139 11.41 -6.55 -9.32
CA PRO A 139 10.41 -5.94 -8.44
C PRO A 139 11.07 -5.31 -7.22
N LEU A 140 10.63 -4.10 -6.86
CA LEU A 140 11.09 -3.43 -5.64
C LEU A 140 10.61 -4.14 -4.38
N SER A 141 9.46 -4.83 -4.45
CA SER A 141 8.89 -5.63 -3.35
C SER A 141 9.80 -6.78 -2.90
N ASP A 142 10.65 -7.26 -3.79
CA ASP A 142 11.54 -8.41 -3.56
C ASP A 142 12.93 -7.99 -3.08
N LEU A 143 13.08 -6.71 -2.74
CA LEU A 143 14.33 -6.09 -2.32
C LEU A 143 14.19 -5.50 -0.92
N GLU A 144 15.25 -5.62 -0.14
CA GLU A 144 15.36 -5.05 1.20
C GLU A 144 16.50 -4.04 1.25
N VAL A 145 16.23 -2.85 1.79
CA VAL A 145 17.26 -1.81 1.94
C VAL A 145 18.22 -2.22 3.06
N ILE A 146 19.52 -2.20 2.78
CA ILE A 146 20.54 -2.75 3.70
C ILE A 146 20.63 -1.98 5.02
N ASN A 147 20.23 -0.72 5.04
CA ASN A 147 20.33 0.14 6.21
C ASN A 147 19.03 0.93 6.42
N GLU A 148 18.40 0.70 7.57
CA GLU A 148 17.15 1.32 7.97
C GLU A 148 17.29 2.81 8.30
N ASP A 149 18.50 3.27 8.61
CA ASP A 149 18.82 4.68 8.87
C ASP A 149 18.88 5.52 7.58
N LEU A 150 18.79 4.89 6.41
CA LEU A 150 18.78 5.61 5.14
C LEU A 150 17.40 6.22 4.88
N ALA A 151 17.38 7.46 4.38
CA ALA A 151 16.17 8.18 4.00
C ALA A 151 15.25 7.41 3.02
N ASN A 152 15.79 6.40 2.33
CA ASN A 152 15.05 5.55 1.40
C ASN A 152 14.29 4.39 2.07
N TYR A 153 14.60 4.03 3.31
CA TYR A 153 13.99 2.89 3.99
C TYR A 153 12.48 3.08 4.16
N GLN A 154 12.06 4.19 4.76
CA GLN A 154 10.64 4.41 5.07
C GLN A 154 9.73 4.42 3.83
N PRO A 155 10.04 5.15 2.75
CA PRO A 155 9.20 5.15 1.54
C PRO A 155 9.11 3.77 0.86
N ILE A 156 10.18 2.97 0.93
CA ILE A 156 10.21 1.61 0.36
C ILE A 156 9.39 0.66 1.23
N LYS A 157 9.56 0.73 2.56
CA LYS A 157 8.78 -0.06 3.50
C LYS A 157 7.29 0.20 3.34
N ASP A 158 6.87 1.47 3.32
CA ASP A 158 5.46 1.84 3.18
C ASP A 158 4.86 1.27 1.88
N TYR A 159 5.62 1.29 0.78
CA TYR A 159 5.21 0.68 -0.48
C TYR A 159 5.12 -0.83 -0.41
N CYS A 160 6.11 -1.51 0.17
CA CYS A 160 6.10 -2.97 0.29
C CYS A 160 4.90 -3.44 1.14
N VAL A 161 4.61 -2.72 2.23
CA VAL A 161 3.42 -2.96 3.07
C VAL A 161 2.14 -2.76 2.25
N TRP A 162 2.01 -1.64 1.53
CA TRP A 162 0.85 -1.43 0.66
C TRP A 162 0.69 -2.54 -0.40
N PHE A 163 1.79 -2.88 -1.09
CA PHE A 163 1.79 -3.84 -2.19
C PHE A 163 1.39 -5.25 -1.74
N ALA A 164 1.76 -5.62 -0.52
CA ALA A 164 1.39 -6.92 0.08
C ALA A 164 -0.07 -6.99 0.56
N ASN A 165 -0.73 -5.85 0.77
CA ASN A 165 -2.06 -5.76 1.38
C ASN A 165 -3.15 -5.17 0.45
N ARG A 166 -2.82 -4.96 -0.83
CA ARG A 166 -3.75 -4.46 -1.85
C ARG A 166 -4.60 -5.55 -2.50
#